data_AF-A0A6M0BK20-F1
#
_entry.id   AF-A0A6M0BK20-F1
#
_cell.length_a   1.000
_cell.length_b   1.000
_cell.length_c   1.000
_cell.angle_alpha   90.00
_cell.angle_beta   90.00
_cell.angle_gamma   90.00
#
_symmetry.space_group_name_H-M   'P 1'
#
loop_
_entity.id
_entity.type
_entity.pdbx_description
1 polymer ?
#
loop_
_entity_poly.entity_id
_entity_poly.type
_entity_poly.pdbx_seq_one_letter_code
_entity_poly.pdbx_strand_id
1 'polypeptide(L)' 'DGWREVLAVSNKLGIPVPAFSASLDYFDSYRRDRLPQNLTQAQRDYFGAHTYERLDKPRGEFFHTDWMGLSS' A
#
# COMPACT_ATOMS: atom_id res chain seq x y z
N ASP A 1 -23.03 -1.68 -0.21
CA ASP A 1 -23.22 -0.41 -0.94
C ASP A 1 -23.43 0.81 -0.03
N GLY A 2 -24.39 0.81 0.91
CA GLY A 2 -24.66 2.01 1.75
C GLY A 2 -23.48 2.60 2.54
N TRP A 3 -22.51 1.79 2.97
CA TRP A 3 -21.33 2.30 3.68
C TRP A 3 -20.47 3.25 2.82
N ARG A 4 -20.27 2.95 1.54
CA ARG A 4 -19.51 3.82 0.63
C ARG A 4 -20.26 5.10 0.31
N GLU A 5 -21.59 5.00 0.22
CA GLU A 5 -22.46 6.15 -0.03
C GLU A 5 -22.42 7.15 1.13
N VAL A 6 -22.52 6.68 2.37
CA VAL A 6 -22.38 7.51 3.58
C VAL A 6 -21.04 8.26 3.57
N LEU A 7 -19.93 7.56 3.29
CA LEU A 7 -18.61 8.18 3.21
C LEU A 7 -18.51 9.23 2.09
N ALA A 8 -19.07 8.94 0.91
CA ALA A 8 -19.06 9.88 -0.21
C ALA A 8 -19.85 11.17 0.10
N VAL A 9 -20.99 11.05 0.78
CA VAL A 9 -21.80 12.21 1.19
C VAL A 9 -21.09 12.99 2.30
N SER A 10 -20.61 12.33 3.35
CA SER A 10 -19.89 12.98 4.45
C SER A 10 -18.67 13.78 3.96
N ASN A 11 -17.87 13.21 3.05
CA ASN A 11 -16.71 13.89 2.48
C ASN A 11 -17.10 15.12 1.66
N LYS A 12 -18.16 15.04 0.85
CA LYS A 12 -18.66 16.20 0.07
C LYS A 12 -19.16 17.33 0.97
N LEU A 13 -19.73 16.99 2.12
CA LEU A 13 -20.24 17.96 3.09
C LEU A 13 -19.18 18.44 4.09
N GLY A 14 -17.95 17.94 4.02
CA GLY A 14 -16.89 18.26 4.97
C GLY A 14 -17.16 17.74 6.39
N ILE A 15 -18.01 16.70 6.54
CA ILE A 15 -18.33 16.10 7.83
C ILE A 15 -17.26 15.05 8.16
N PRO A 16 -16.50 15.21 9.25
CA PRO A 16 -15.47 14.26 9.62
C PRO A 16 -16.07 12.93 10.09
N VAL A 17 -15.67 11.83 9.45
CA VAL A 17 -16.13 10.46 9.76
C VAL A 17 -14.95 9.48 9.91
N PRO A 18 -13.94 9.79 10.76
CA PRO A 18 -12.65 9.09 10.78
C PRO A 18 -12.76 7.58 11.06
N ALA A 19 -13.65 7.17 11.98
CA ALA A 19 -13.83 5.76 12.31
C ALA A 19 -14.45 4.97 11.16
N PHE A 20 -15.39 5.56 10.42
CA PHE A 20 -16.02 4.92 9.26
C PHE A 20 -15.04 4.81 8.09
N SER A 21 -14.24 5.84 7.84
CA SER A 21 -13.20 5.82 6.81
C SER A 21 -12.16 4.75 7.11
N ALA A 22 -11.58 4.76 8.32
CA ALA A 22 -10.57 3.80 8.73
C ALA A 22 -11.07 2.35 8.68
N SER A 23 -12.32 2.13 9.09
CA SER A 23 -12.93 0.79 9.06
C SER A 23 -13.14 0.28 7.63
N LEU A 24 -13.51 1.16 6.68
CA LEU A 24 -13.64 0.77 5.26
C LEU A 24 -12.27 0.52 4.63
N ASP A 25 -11.29 1.38 4.91
CA ASP A 25 -9.93 1.23 4.43
C ASP A 25 -9.29 -0.08 4.92
N TYR A 26 -9.52 -0.44 6.19
CA TYR A 26 -9.09 -1.72 6.76
C TYR A 26 -9.76 -2.90 6.04
N PHE A 27 -11.10 -2.87 5.89
CA PHE A 27 -11.84 -3.93 5.21
C PHE A 27 -11.38 -4.10 3.75
N ASP A 28 -11.20 -2.99 3.03
CA ASP A 28 -10.71 -2.99 1.66
C ASP A 28 -9.26 -3.47 1.55
N SER A 29 -8.42 -3.17 2.53
CA SER A 29 -7.04 -3.65 2.57
C SER A 29 -6.97 -5.15 2.87
N TYR A 30 -7.80 -5.63 3.79
CA TYR A 30 -7.81 -7.03 4.21
C TYR A 30 -8.24 -7.99 3.10
N ARG A 31 -9.24 -7.59 2.29
CA ARG A 31 -9.75 -8.41 1.19
C ARG A 31 -8.94 -8.30 -0.11
N ARG A 32 -7.91 -7.44 -0.16
CA ARG A 32 -7.05 -7.29 -1.34
C ARG A 32 -5.92 -8.31 -1.27
N ASP A 33 -5.84 -9.14 -2.30
CA ASP A 33 -4.71 -10.06 -2.48
C ASP A 33 -3.38 -9.32 -2.68
N ARG A 34 -3.43 -8.09 -3.24
CA ARG A 34 -2.25 -7.25 -3.49
C ARG A 34 -2.49 -5.81 -3.02
N LEU A 35 -1.61 -5.35 -2.15
CA LEU A 35 -1.54 -3.97 -1.66
C LEU A 35 -0.40 -3.21 -2.36
N PRO A 36 -0.46 -1.87 -2.42
CA PRO A 36 0.60 -1.03 -2.96
C PRO A 36 1.90 -1.03 -2.11
N GLN A 37 2.04 -1.96 -1.16
CA GLN A 37 3.21 -2.13 -0.29
C GLN A 37 4.50 -2.39 -1.09
N ASN A 38 4.39 -2.91 -2.31
CA ASN A 38 5.52 -3.12 -3.22
C ASN A 38 6.26 -1.81 -3.55
N LEU A 39 5.53 -0.70 -3.73
CA LEU A 39 6.15 0.61 -3.97
C LEU A 39 6.91 1.09 -2.74
N THR A 40 6.34 0.93 -1.55
CA THR A 40 7.02 1.27 -0.29
C THR A 40 8.30 0.45 -0.10
N GLN A 41 8.28 -0.84 -0.43
CA GLN A 41 9.50 -1.67 -0.36
C GLN A 41 10.56 -1.22 -1.38
N ALA A 42 10.16 -0.89 -2.61
CA ALA A 42 11.07 -0.32 -3.60
C ALA A 42 11.71 1.00 -3.11
N GLN A 43 10.92 1.89 -2.51
CA GLN A 43 11.43 3.14 -1.91
C GLN A 43 12.44 2.88 -0.78
N ARG A 44 12.14 1.93 0.12
CA ARG A 44 13.04 1.56 1.23
C ARG A 44 14.37 0.99 0.72
N ASP A 45 14.33 0.19 -0.34
CA ASP A 45 15.53 -0.38 -0.96
C ASP A 45 16.33 0.68 -1.71
N TYR A 46 15.66 1.55 -2.45
CA TYR A 46 16.27 2.66 -3.18
C TYR A 46 17.06 3.61 -2.28
N PHE A 47 16.46 4.09 -1.18
CA PHE A 47 17.08 5.09 -0.32
C PHE A 47 17.97 4.51 0.79
N GLY A 48 17.83 3.22 1.11
CA GLY A 48 18.44 2.65 2.32
C GLY A 48 18.96 1.22 2.20
N ALA A 49 18.99 0.63 0.99
CA ALA A 49 19.44 -0.75 0.76
C ALA A 49 18.77 -1.78 1.69
N HIS A 50 17.51 -1.54 2.05
CA HIS A 50 16.78 -2.36 3.01
C HIS A 50 16.32 -3.71 2.47
N THR A 51 16.56 -4.01 1.19
CA THR A 51 16.13 -5.22 0.50
C THR A 51 14.61 -5.41 0.45
N TYR A 52 14.15 -6.32 -0.41
CA TYR A 52 12.74 -6.71 -0.52
C TYR A 52 12.58 -8.15 -1.02
N GLU A 53 11.42 -8.76 -0.76
CA GLU A 53 11.07 -10.09 -1.29
C GLU A 53 10.35 -9.96 -2.64
N ARG A 54 10.55 -10.94 -3.51
CA ARG A 54 9.88 -11.01 -4.82
C ARG A 54 8.78 -12.05 -4.83
N LEU A 55 7.74 -11.81 -5.63
CA LEU A 55 6.60 -12.73 -5.75
C LEU A 55 6.92 -14.00 -6.56
N ASP A 56 7.96 -13.97 -7.39
CA ASP A 56 8.41 -15.10 -8.22
C ASP A 56 9.52 -15.93 -7.56
N LYS A 57 9.81 -15.68 -6.28
CA LYS A 57 10.88 -16.34 -5.53
C LYS A 57 10.33 -16.97 -4.25
N PRO A 58 11.00 -18.02 -3.72
CA PRO A 58 10.68 -18.55 -2.41
C PRO A 58 10.63 -17.44 -1.36
N ARG A 59 9.62 -17.51 -0.50
CA ARG A 59 9.45 -16.57 0.60
C ARG A 59 10.66 -16.68 1.56
N GLY A 60 11.14 -15.54 2.03
CA GLY A 60 12.35 -15.43 2.84
C GLY A 60 13.64 -15.17 2.03
N GLU A 61 13.57 -15.13 0.70
CA GLU A 61 14.67 -14.64 -0.14
C GLU A 61 14.58 -13.12 -0.32
N PHE A 62 15.65 -12.42 0.07
CA PHE A 62 15.75 -10.96 0.02
C PHE A 62 16.66 -10.51 -1.12
N PHE A 63 16.23 -9.48 -1.83
CA PHE A 63 16.93 -8.90 -2.98
C PHE A 63 17.21 -7.43 -2.73
N HIS A 64 18.41 -6.99 -3.09
CA HIS A 64 18.76 -5.58 -3.24
C HIS A 64 18.89 -5.27 -4.72
N THR A 65 18.35 -4.14 -5.16
CA THR A 65 18.52 -3.65 -6.53
C THR A 65 19.46 -2.45 -6.53
N ASP A 66 20.45 -2.43 -7.43
CA ASP A 66 21.19 -1.20 -7.72
C ASP A 66 20.33 -0.30 -8.61
N TRP A 67 19.65 0.65 -7.97
CA TRP A 67 18.74 1.56 -8.64
C TRP A 67 19.45 2.68 -9.40
N MET A 68 20.68 3.04 -8.99
CA MET A 68 21.43 4.14 -9.60
C MET A 68 22.04 3.69 -10.93
N GLY A 69 22.57 2.45 -10.99
CA GLY A 69 23.09 1.84 -12.21
C GLY A 69 22.03 1.53 -13.29
N LEU A 70 20.74 1.61 -12.95
CA LEU A 70 19.62 1.46 -13.90
C LEU A 70 19.22 2.78 -14.57
N SER A 71 19.66 3.92 -14.02
CA SER A 71 19.33 5.27 -14.51
C SER A 71 20.37 5.88 -15.46
N SER A 72 21.49 5.18 -15.67
CA SER A 72 22.57 5.52 -16.59
C SER A 72 22.52 4.66 -17.85
#